data_AF-A0A9D7D9L6-F1
#
_entry.id   AF-A0A9D7D9L6-F1
#
_cell.length_a   1.000
_cell.length_b   1.000
_cell.length_c   1.000
_cell.angle_alpha   90.00
_cell.angle_beta   90.00
_cell.angle_gamma   90.00
#
_symmetry.space_group_name_H-M   'P 1'
#
loop_
_entity.id
_entity.type
_entity.pdbx_description
1 polymer ?
#
loop_
_entity_poly.entity_id
_entity_poly.type
_entity_poly.pdbx_seq_one_letter_code
_entity_poly.pdbx_strand_id
1 'polypeptide(L)'
;METLDALGEGPHTLADVEAALPNIPIDDLIKRIILLAAVRVVRPAIAPEQRSVAAPRCAALNAYILSLSGGSGAVLASPVLGAGVEVSPLERALLATFTAGRRSVEECAEEIVRVCPGELRGRSAQDVAALLHADQLPFFRAMGLAGN
;
A
#
# COMPACT_ATOMS: atom_id res chain seq x y z
N MET A 1 27.51 3.73 -3.49
CA MET A 1 26.06 3.89 -3.19
C MET A 1 25.45 4.87 -4.20
N GLU A 2 25.92 4.90 -5.45
CA GLU A 2 25.63 5.97 -6.43
C GLU A 2 24.81 5.47 -7.65
N THR A 3 24.38 4.21 -7.67
CA THR A 3 23.80 3.59 -8.87
C THR A 3 22.29 3.34 -8.81
N LEU A 4 21.66 3.41 -7.63
CA LEU A 4 20.20 3.30 -7.51
C LEU A 4 19.49 4.64 -7.77
N ASP A 5 20.16 5.77 -7.53
CA ASP A 5 19.58 7.11 -7.76
C ASP A 5 19.25 7.33 -9.24
N ALA A 6 19.96 6.66 -10.15
CA ALA A 6 19.73 6.71 -11.60
C ALA A 6 18.40 6.07 -12.03
N LEU A 7 17.82 5.17 -11.23
CA LEU A 7 16.49 4.61 -11.50
C LEU A 7 15.39 5.66 -11.27
N GLY A 8 15.63 6.66 -10.41
CA GLY A 8 14.61 7.61 -10.01
C GLY A 8 13.49 6.99 -9.16
N GLU A 9 12.53 7.81 -8.73
CA GLU A 9 11.40 7.37 -7.93
C GLU A 9 10.38 6.56 -8.76
N GLY A 10 9.91 5.44 -8.23
CA GLY A 10 8.82 4.65 -8.83
C GLY A 10 9.07 3.14 -8.88
N PRO A 11 8.11 2.37 -9.42
CA PRO A 11 8.25 0.93 -9.61
C PRO A 11 9.15 0.62 -10.82
N HIS A 12 10.16 -0.21 -10.62
CA HIS A 12 11.13 -0.65 -11.63
C HIS A 12 11.10 -2.16 -11.81
N THR A 13 11.36 -2.64 -13.03
CA THR A 13 11.49 -4.08 -13.29
C THR A 13 12.86 -4.59 -12.84
N LEU A 14 13.01 -5.91 -12.70
CA LEU A 14 14.32 -6.51 -12.40
C LEU A 14 15.36 -6.18 -13.49
N ALA A 15 14.93 -6.13 -14.76
CA ALA A 15 15.78 -5.78 -15.89
C ALA A 15 16.28 -4.32 -15.81
N ASP A 16 15.42 -3.39 -15.39
CA ASP A 16 15.81 -1.98 -15.19
C ASP A 16 16.88 -1.88 -14.09
N VAL A 17 16.71 -2.64 -13.00
CA VAL A 17 17.66 -2.69 -11.89
C VAL A 17 18.99 -3.33 -12.29
N GLU A 18 18.96 -4.42 -13.06
CA GLU A 18 20.17 -5.05 -13.63
C GLU A 18 20.93 -4.10 -14.56
N ALA A 19 20.21 -3.38 -15.43
CA ALA A 19 20.79 -2.39 -16.33
C ALA A 19 21.42 -1.20 -15.59
N ALA A 20 20.83 -0.78 -14.47
CA ALA A 20 21.40 0.26 -13.61
C ALA A 20 22.58 -0.24 -12.74
N LEU A 21 22.71 -1.55 -12.56
CA LEU A 21 23.71 -2.19 -11.70
C LEU A 21 24.50 -3.30 -12.41
N PRO A 22 25.12 -3.03 -13.58
CA PRO A 22 25.71 -4.08 -14.43
C PRO A 22 26.91 -4.81 -13.80
N ASN A 23 27.49 -4.23 -12.73
CA ASN A 23 28.67 -4.76 -12.06
C ASN A 23 28.35 -5.61 -10.81
N ILE A 24 27.07 -5.88 -10.52
CA ILE A 24 26.66 -6.72 -9.38
C ILE A 24 26.28 -8.12 -9.92
N PRO A 25 26.90 -9.20 -9.43
CA PRO A 25 26.48 -10.56 -9.78
C PRO A 25 25.00 -10.80 -9.44
N ILE A 26 24.29 -11.55 -10.29
CA ILE A 26 22.84 -11.73 -10.17
C ILE A 26 22.40 -12.30 -8.81
N ASP A 27 23.16 -13.24 -8.24
CA ASP A 27 22.85 -13.83 -6.94
C ASP A 27 22.94 -12.80 -5.79
N ASP A 28 23.89 -11.88 -5.88
CA ASP A 28 24.05 -10.80 -4.91
C ASP A 28 23.00 -9.72 -5.10
N LEU A 29 22.58 -9.47 -6.35
CA LEU A 29 21.45 -8.60 -6.64
C LEU A 29 20.14 -9.14 -6.06
N ILE A 30 19.86 -10.44 -6.27
CA ILE A 30 18.67 -11.11 -5.72
C ILE A 30 18.66 -11.02 -4.19
N LYS A 31 19.78 -11.33 -3.51
CA LYS A 31 19.86 -11.22 -2.04
C LYS A 31 19.57 -9.80 -1.55
N ARG A 32 20.08 -8.78 -2.24
CA ARG A 32 19.84 -7.38 -1.89
C ARG A 32 18.38 -6.99 -2.12
N ILE A 33 17.77 -7.41 -3.23
CA ILE A 33 16.35 -7.16 -3.50
C ILE A 33 15.48 -7.83 -2.44
N ILE A 34 15.78 -9.08 -2.06
CA ILE A 34 15.06 -9.78 -0.98
C ILE A 34 15.18 -9.00 0.34
N LEU A 35 16.37 -8.53 0.70
CA LEU A 35 16.59 -7.74 1.90
C LEU A 35 15.79 -6.43 1.87
N LEU A 36 15.88 -5.69 0.76
CA LEU A 36 15.15 -4.43 0.56
C LEU A 36 13.63 -4.64 0.56
N ALA A 37 13.16 -5.77 0.03
CA ALA A 37 11.75 -6.14 0.09
C ALA A 37 11.30 -6.49 1.52
N ALA A 38 12.12 -7.23 2.26
CA ALA A 38 11.84 -7.58 3.65
C ALA A 38 11.74 -6.33 4.55
N VAL A 39 12.60 -5.32 4.33
CA VAL A 39 12.53 -4.04 5.04
C VAL A 39 11.58 -3.01 4.40
N ARG A 40 10.75 -3.45 3.44
CA ARG A 40 9.71 -2.65 2.76
C ARG A 40 10.23 -1.42 1.99
N VAL A 41 11.51 -1.41 1.62
CA VAL A 41 12.12 -0.37 0.76
C VAL A 41 11.78 -0.58 -0.72
N VAL A 42 11.70 -1.84 -1.16
CA VAL A 42 11.27 -2.22 -2.52
C VAL A 42 10.09 -3.18 -2.41
N ARG A 43 9.21 -3.22 -3.42
CA ARG A 43 8.13 -4.21 -3.48
C ARG A 43 8.04 -4.84 -4.87
N PRO A 44 8.34 -6.14 -5.03
CA PRO A 44 8.17 -6.83 -6.29
C PRO A 44 6.72 -6.78 -6.74
N ALA A 45 6.49 -6.32 -7.97
CA ALA A 45 5.17 -6.29 -8.59
C ALA A 45 5.00 -7.49 -9.53
N ILE A 46 3.78 -8.01 -9.62
CA ILE A 46 3.42 -9.00 -10.65
C ILE A 46 3.29 -8.33 -12.02
N ALA A 47 3.35 -9.13 -13.08
CA ALA A 47 3.28 -8.63 -14.44
C ALA A 47 1.95 -7.87 -14.71
N PRO A 48 1.94 -6.81 -15.53
CA PRO A 48 0.74 -6.02 -15.81
C PRO A 48 -0.46 -6.84 -16.28
N GLU A 49 -0.22 -7.89 -17.07
CA GLU A 49 -1.26 -8.78 -17.59
C GLU A 49 -1.93 -9.54 -16.43
N GLN A 50 -1.12 -10.06 -15.50
CA GLN A 50 -1.61 -10.75 -14.31
C GLN A 50 -2.34 -9.79 -13.36
N ARG A 51 -1.84 -8.55 -13.23
CA ARG A 51 -2.49 -7.48 -12.46
C ARG A 51 -3.89 -7.19 -12.99
N SER A 52 -4.06 -7.09 -14.32
CA SER A 52 -5.37 -6.80 -14.93
C SER A 52 -6.41 -7.89 -14.62
N VAL A 53 -5.99 -9.16 -14.58
CA VAL A 53 -6.84 -10.30 -14.25
C VAL A 53 -7.15 -10.35 -12.75
N ALA A 54 -6.17 -10.04 -11.89
CA ALA A 54 -6.31 -10.10 -10.44
C ALA A 54 -7.10 -8.92 -9.86
N ALA A 55 -6.95 -7.71 -10.43
CA ALA A 55 -7.54 -6.46 -9.93
C ALA A 55 -9.02 -6.55 -9.54
N PRO A 56 -9.95 -7.01 -10.41
CA PRO A 56 -11.36 -7.06 -10.04
C PRO A 56 -11.64 -8.04 -8.89
N ARG A 57 -10.89 -9.15 -8.81
CA ARG A 57 -11.04 -10.15 -7.73
C ARG A 57 -10.51 -9.62 -6.41
N CYS A 58 -9.34 -8.96 -6.43
CA CYS A 58 -8.79 -8.29 -5.27
C CYS A 58 -9.71 -7.19 -4.76
N ALA A 59 -10.27 -6.36 -5.66
CA ALA A 59 -11.21 -5.31 -5.29
C ALA A 59 -12.47 -5.88 -4.60
N ALA A 60 -13.08 -6.93 -5.18
CA ALA A 60 -14.24 -7.59 -4.59
C ALA A 60 -13.94 -8.20 -3.21
N LEU A 61 -12.79 -8.89 -3.07
CA LEU A 61 -12.37 -9.46 -1.80
C LEU A 61 -12.10 -8.37 -0.75
N ASN A 62 -11.42 -7.29 -1.12
CA ASN A 62 -11.11 -6.20 -0.21
C ASN A 62 -12.38 -5.46 0.24
N ALA A 63 -13.34 -5.23 -0.65
CA ALA A 63 -14.63 -4.66 -0.29
C ALA A 63 -15.36 -5.54 0.74
N TYR A 64 -15.35 -6.86 0.55
CA TYR A 64 -15.89 -7.79 1.54
C TYR A 64 -15.16 -7.67 2.89
N ILE A 65 -13.82 -7.74 2.90
CA ILE A 65 -13.02 -7.63 4.14
C ILE A 65 -13.28 -6.30 4.85
N LEU A 66 -13.34 -5.19 4.12
CA LEU A 66 -13.60 -3.87 4.68
C LEU A 66 -15.03 -3.75 5.25
N SER A 67 -16.01 -4.47 4.69
CA SER A 67 -17.38 -4.51 5.22
C SER A 67 -17.53 -5.34 6.50
N LEU A 68 -16.58 -6.24 6.81
CA LEU A 68 -16.60 -7.00 8.05
C LEU A 68 -16.49 -6.07 9.25
N SER A 69 -17.38 -6.22 10.21
CA SER A 69 -17.37 -5.40 11.43
C SER A 69 -16.13 -5.73 12.28
N GLY A 70 -15.41 -4.68 12.70
CA GLY A 70 -14.26 -4.82 13.59
C GLY A 70 -13.23 -3.72 13.33
N GLY A 71 -12.91 -2.95 14.37
CA GLY A 71 -11.87 -1.91 14.33
C GLY A 71 -10.45 -2.48 14.40
N SER A 72 -10.24 -3.77 14.14
CA SER A 72 -8.91 -4.37 14.10
C SER A 72 -8.26 -4.15 12.75
N GLY A 73 -6.93 -4.27 12.71
CA GLY A 73 -6.20 -4.37 11.46
C GLY A 73 -6.73 -5.51 10.57
N ALA A 74 -6.39 -5.44 9.29
CA ALA A 74 -6.79 -6.41 8.27
C ALA A 74 -5.62 -6.72 7.34
N VAL A 75 -5.77 -7.75 6.52
CA VAL A 75 -4.87 -8.04 5.41
C VAL A 75 -5.66 -7.93 4.12
N LEU A 76 -5.31 -6.97 3.26
CA LEU A 76 -5.97 -6.72 1.99
C LEU A 76 -5.16 -7.31 0.84
N ALA A 77 -5.82 -7.84 -0.18
CA ALA A 77 -5.18 -8.40 -1.36
C ALA A 77 -4.73 -7.28 -2.30
N SER A 78 -3.42 -7.19 -2.57
CA SER A 78 -2.89 -6.27 -3.59
C SER A 78 -2.79 -6.98 -4.95
N PRO A 79 -3.46 -6.47 -5.99
CA PRO A 79 -3.28 -6.98 -7.35
C PRO A 79 -1.95 -6.54 -7.96
N VAL A 80 -1.21 -5.64 -7.31
CA VAL A 80 0.12 -5.19 -7.74
C VAL A 80 1.18 -6.13 -7.21
N LEU A 81 1.09 -6.53 -5.95
CA LEU A 81 2.08 -7.42 -5.33
C LEU A 81 1.80 -8.90 -5.56
N GLY A 82 0.54 -9.27 -5.88
CA GLY A 82 0.10 -10.66 -5.81
C GLY A 82 0.14 -11.21 -4.38
N ALA A 83 0.06 -10.34 -3.37
CA ALA A 83 0.25 -10.66 -1.97
C ALA A 83 -0.70 -9.86 -1.06
N GLY A 84 -0.77 -10.27 0.21
CA GLY A 84 -1.49 -9.54 1.25
C GLY A 84 -0.72 -8.31 1.75
N VAL A 85 -1.44 -7.22 1.98
CA VAL A 85 -0.95 -5.99 2.60
C VAL A 85 -1.64 -5.81 3.93
N GLU A 86 -0.87 -5.89 5.00
CA GLU A 86 -1.34 -5.58 6.35
C GLU A 86 -1.73 -4.10 6.43
N VAL A 87 -2.90 -3.84 7.02
CA VAL A 87 -3.41 -2.50 7.31
C VAL A 87 -3.79 -2.42 8.77
N SER A 88 -3.34 -1.37 9.43
CA SER A 88 -3.75 -0.99 10.78
C SER A 88 -5.22 -0.55 10.81
N PRO A 89 -5.84 -0.44 12.01
CA PRO A 89 -7.19 0.09 12.13
C PRO A 89 -7.41 1.47 11.49
N LEU A 90 -6.43 2.36 11.60
CA LEU A 90 -6.50 3.72 11.07
C LEU A 90 -6.44 3.72 9.54
N GLU A 91 -5.51 2.95 8.97
CA GLU A 91 -5.41 2.77 7.53
C GLU A 91 -6.64 2.06 6.95
N ARG A 92 -7.22 1.11 7.69
CA ARG A 92 -8.47 0.46 7.32
C ARG A 92 -9.63 1.45 7.25
N ALA A 93 -9.72 2.40 8.19
CA ALA A 93 -10.73 3.46 8.16
C ALA A 93 -10.59 4.34 6.90
N LEU A 94 -9.36 4.74 6.56
CA LEU A 94 -9.06 5.45 5.31
C LEU A 94 -9.50 4.66 4.07
N LEU A 95 -9.18 3.37 3.99
CA LEU A 95 -9.53 2.56 2.81
C LEU A 95 -11.03 2.30 2.71
N ALA A 96 -11.73 2.19 3.85
CA ALA A 96 -13.17 2.07 3.90
C ALA A 96 -13.87 3.36 3.41
N THR A 97 -13.37 4.55 3.75
CA THR A 97 -13.96 5.81 3.23
C THR A 97 -13.83 5.90 1.72
N PHE A 98 -12.66 5.60 1.17
CA PHE A 98 -12.43 5.61 -0.27
C PHE A 98 -13.29 4.58 -1.01
N THR A 99 -13.48 3.38 -0.43
CA THR A 99 -14.37 2.36 -0.99
C THR A 99 -15.83 2.82 -1.02
N ALA A 100 -16.24 3.62 -0.04
CA ALA A 100 -17.56 4.24 0.01
C ALA A 100 -17.72 5.47 -0.91
N GLY A 101 -16.68 5.85 -1.67
CA GLY A 101 -16.67 7.03 -2.54
C GLY A 101 -16.42 8.35 -1.81
N ARG A 102 -16.14 8.30 -0.50
CA ARG A 102 -15.77 9.45 0.33
C ARG A 102 -14.26 9.68 0.21
N ARG A 103 -13.84 10.93 0.01
CA ARG A 103 -12.45 11.27 -0.38
C ARG A 103 -11.84 12.41 0.43
N SER A 104 -12.61 13.07 1.28
CA SER A 104 -12.10 14.19 2.07
C SER A 104 -11.44 13.72 3.37
N VAL A 105 -10.57 14.57 3.91
CA VAL A 105 -9.91 14.34 5.21
C VAL A 105 -10.96 14.29 6.32
N GLU A 106 -11.97 15.15 6.25
CA GLU A 106 -13.07 15.26 7.20
C GLU A 106 -13.88 13.95 7.23
N GLU A 107 -14.24 13.41 6.06
CA GLU A 107 -14.97 12.15 5.98
C GLU A 107 -14.16 10.97 6.54
N CYS A 108 -12.84 10.98 6.34
CA CYS A 108 -11.94 10.01 6.95
C CYS A 108 -11.85 10.18 8.47
N ALA A 109 -11.79 11.41 8.98
CA ALA A 109 -11.75 11.69 10.40
C ALA A 109 -13.04 11.22 11.11
N GLU A 110 -14.20 11.47 10.52
CA GLU A 110 -15.50 10.95 11.00
C GLU A 110 -15.51 9.43 11.08
N GLU A 111 -14.98 8.77 10.04
CA GLU A 111 -14.89 7.31 10.01
C GLU A 111 -13.97 6.76 11.11
N ILE A 112 -12.80 7.37 11.32
CA ILE A 112 -11.87 6.98 12.39
C ILE A 112 -12.55 7.06 13.76
N VAL A 113 -13.25 8.16 14.05
CA VAL A 113 -14.00 8.33 15.30
C VAL A 113 -15.08 7.26 15.45
N ARG A 114 -15.73 6.89 14.35
CA ARG A 114 -16.80 5.89 14.33
C ARG A 114 -16.29 4.47 14.59
N VAL A 115 -15.16 4.07 14.00
CA VAL A 115 -14.75 2.65 13.95
C VAL A 115 -13.58 2.29 14.85
N CYS A 116 -12.69 3.24 15.15
CA CYS A 116 -11.48 2.99 15.93
C CYS A 116 -11.05 4.19 16.80
N PRO A 117 -11.95 4.79 17.61
CA PRO A 117 -11.63 5.98 18.40
C PRO A 117 -10.48 5.75 19.41
N GLY A 118 -10.28 4.50 19.87
CA GLY A 118 -9.18 4.14 20.76
C GLY A 118 -7.78 4.32 20.15
N GLU A 119 -7.65 4.32 18.82
CA GLU A 119 -6.36 4.44 18.13
C GLU A 119 -5.87 5.89 17.99
N LEU A 120 -6.72 6.86 18.31
CA LEU A 120 -6.36 8.27 18.31
C LEU A 120 -5.31 8.59 19.39
N ARG A 121 -5.36 7.90 20.54
CA ARG A 121 -4.40 8.06 21.67
C ARG A 121 -4.18 9.52 22.07
N GLY A 122 -5.27 10.31 22.12
CA GLY A 122 -5.25 11.73 22.48
C GLY A 122 -4.96 12.70 21.33
N ARG A 123 -4.73 12.21 20.11
CA ARG A 123 -4.59 13.04 18.90
C ARG A 123 -5.95 13.41 18.31
N SER A 124 -5.99 14.51 17.57
CA SER A 124 -7.16 14.89 16.76
C SER A 124 -7.37 13.88 15.64
N ALA A 125 -8.63 13.48 15.41
CA ALA A 125 -8.98 12.64 14.26
C ALA A 125 -8.68 13.34 12.93
N GLN A 126 -8.81 14.68 12.90
CA GLN A 126 -8.51 15.49 11.72
C GLN A 126 -7.02 15.42 11.36
N ASP A 127 -6.15 15.57 12.37
CA ASP A 127 -4.69 15.54 12.15
C ASP A 127 -4.24 14.14 11.72
N VAL A 128 -4.80 13.10 12.34
CA VAL A 128 -4.51 11.71 11.96
C VAL A 128 -4.98 11.42 10.53
N ALA A 129 -6.20 11.84 10.17
CA ALA A 129 -6.71 11.68 8.80
C ALA A 129 -5.84 12.43 7.79
N ALA A 130 -5.42 13.66 8.09
CA ALA A 130 -4.54 14.44 7.23
C ALA A 130 -3.19 13.74 6.98
N LEU A 131 -2.57 13.19 8.03
CA LEU A 131 -1.33 12.41 7.92
C LEU A 131 -1.52 11.13 7.09
N LEU A 132 -2.62 10.41 7.29
CA LEU A 132 -2.91 9.21 6.49
C LEU A 132 -3.09 9.56 5.00
N HIS A 133 -3.74 10.68 4.69
CA HIS A 133 -3.88 11.16 3.32
C HIS A 133 -2.55 11.57 2.70
N ALA A 134 -1.69 12.24 3.46
CA ALA A 134 -0.38 12.69 2.97
C ALA A 134 0.58 11.51 2.76
N ASP A 135 0.68 10.62 3.75
CA ASP A 135 1.79 9.66 3.83
C ASP A 135 1.39 8.25 3.36
N GLN A 136 0.15 7.81 3.63
CA GLN A 136 -0.27 6.42 3.39
C GLN A 136 -1.11 6.25 2.13
N LEU A 137 -1.94 7.23 1.77
CA LEU A 137 -2.77 7.15 0.57
C LEU A 137 -1.97 6.96 -0.73
N PRO A 138 -0.84 7.65 -0.97
CA PRO A 138 -0.01 7.41 -2.15
C PRO A 138 0.47 5.95 -2.22
N PHE A 139 0.90 5.41 -1.07
CA PHE A 139 1.30 4.02 -0.95
C PHE A 139 0.16 3.05 -1.30
N PHE A 140 -1.03 3.24 -0.73
CA PHE A 140 -2.17 2.36 -1.01
C PHE A 140 -2.66 2.44 -2.45
N ARG A 141 -2.59 3.61 -3.08
CA ARG A 141 -2.84 3.75 -4.53
C ARG A 141 -1.81 2.98 -5.36
N ALA A 142 -0.53 3.07 -5.02
CA ALA A 142 0.52 2.31 -5.69
C ALA A 142 0.30 0.79 -5.56
N MET A 143 -0.26 0.32 -4.44
CA MET A 143 -0.59 -1.08 -4.21
C MET A 143 -1.94 -1.51 -4.82
N GLY A 144 -2.69 -0.61 -5.45
CA GLY A 144 -4.01 -0.89 -6.01
C GLY A 144 -5.10 -1.15 -4.97
N LEU A 145 -4.96 -0.59 -3.77
CA LEU A 145 -5.91 -0.75 -2.65
C LEU A 145 -6.85 0.44 -2.50
N ALA A 146 -6.48 1.60 -3.03
CA ALA A 146 -7.32 2.80 -3.06
C ALA A 146 -7.53 3.27 -4.51
N GLY A 147 -8.71 3.80 -4.81
CA GLY A 147 -9.01 4.41 -6.10
C GLY A 147 -8.22 5.71 -6.33
N ASN A 148 -8.11 6.10 -7.61
CA ASN A 148 -7.65 7.45 -7.98
C ASN A 148 -8.70 8.49 -7.60
#